data_AF-A0A3N4KQR8-F1
#
_entry.id   AF-A0A3N4KQR8-F1
#
_cell.length_a   1.000
_cell.length_b   1.000
_cell.length_c   1.000
_cell.angle_alpha   90.00
_cell.angle_beta   90.00
_cell.angle_gamma   90.00
#
_symmetry.space_group_name_H-M   'P 1'
#
loop_
_entity.id
_entity.type
_entity.pdbx_description
1 polymer ?
#
loop_
_entity_poly.entity_id
_entity_poly.type
_entity_poly.pdbx_seq_one_letter_code
_entity_poly.pdbx_strand_id
1 'polypeptide(L)'
;MQRRSVLQRLSSARPAALFANTARVQCLITSLPRQLQSRRSLSSDAGAGSSPPPQKLAFGQPLFETHPHLLKRGEVTPGISALEYAMRRAKLAAELPDNCIAIIPSSHVKYRSGPVFYDFHQNPDFYYLTGFLEPEAVCVIIKESGQPKGEHIFQLYVRDKDPKAELWDGARSGVEAATEVFNADEGFNIDNLELHLEPYLRGARSVYTDLSVFPSRAVSVFHASFVHSAPDTFSFVHRIKKKTVPLAPVMHGLRNVKSAAEVANMRKAGKISGRAFNMAMQERFLTERGLHAFLEYQFKVGGCEKEAYVPVVAGGENACTIHYTRNDETLKNGDLVLVDAGGQYGGYVTDITRTWPTSGVFTAAQRDLYSVVLSAQKKCVSLCRENANLSLDAIHSVAETELKSGLKQIGFDVGGRNMDTLFPHHVGHFVGLDVHDCHSFSRSKGLVEGQCVTVEPGVYVPNDDRWPVHFRGMGIRIEDSICVGEEHPIVLSAEAAKEIVDVEALGESIRPV
;
A
#
# COMPACT_ATOMS: atom_id res chain seq x y z
N MET A 1 39.81 7.54 -28.42
CA MET A 1 40.54 6.29 -28.12
C MET A 1 40.28 5.90 -26.67
N GLN A 2 39.63 4.74 -26.50
CA GLN A 2 39.49 3.89 -25.31
C GLN A 2 39.07 4.50 -23.95
N ARG A 3 37.75 4.48 -23.72
CA ARG A 3 37.14 4.19 -22.41
C ARG A 3 36.98 2.66 -22.28
N ARG A 4 37.54 2.05 -21.22
CA ARG A 4 37.23 0.70 -20.70
C ARG A 4 37.21 0.82 -19.17
N SER A 5 36.03 0.82 -18.56
CA SER A 5 35.34 -0.33 -17.93
C SER A 5 35.57 -0.41 -16.41
N VAL A 6 34.69 0.24 -15.65
CA VAL A 6 34.52 0.04 -14.19
C VAL A 6 33.62 -1.19 -13.89
N LEU A 7 33.06 -1.82 -14.92
CA LEU A 7 32.18 -3.00 -14.84
C LEU A 7 32.93 -4.36 -14.78
N GLN A 8 34.11 -4.43 -14.16
CA GLN A 8 34.89 -5.69 -14.07
C GLN A 8 35.50 -5.98 -12.69
N ARG A 9 34.87 -5.53 -11.60
CA ARG A 9 35.23 -5.94 -10.23
C ARG A 9 34.03 -6.39 -9.38
N LEU A 10 33.13 -7.19 -9.96
CA LEU A 10 32.07 -7.89 -9.22
C LEU A 10 31.96 -9.37 -9.62
N SER A 11 33.10 -10.02 -9.91
CA SER A 11 33.14 -11.46 -10.21
C SER A 11 34.29 -12.16 -9.51
N SER A 12 34.39 -12.06 -8.18
CA SER A 12 35.15 -13.02 -7.36
C SER A 12 34.94 -12.76 -5.87
N ALA A 13 33.81 -13.19 -5.32
CA ALA A 13 33.69 -13.42 -3.88
C ALA A 13 32.82 -14.66 -3.68
N ARG A 14 33.45 -15.78 -3.33
CA ARG A 14 32.77 -16.98 -2.82
C ARG A 14 32.28 -16.68 -1.41
N PRO A 15 31.04 -17.06 -1.03
CA PRO A 15 30.61 -16.98 0.35
C PRO A 15 31.11 -18.22 1.10
N ALA A 16 32.06 -18.03 2.01
CA ALA A 16 32.40 -19.01 3.03
C ALA A 16 32.34 -18.32 4.40
N ALA A 17 31.71 -19.01 5.34
CA ALA A 17 31.63 -18.72 6.77
C ALA A 17 30.71 -17.56 7.21
N LEU A 18 29.43 -17.89 7.43
CA LEU A 18 28.60 -17.40 8.54
C LEU A 18 27.43 -18.37 8.74
N PHE A 19 27.76 -19.64 9.00
CA PHE A 19 26.84 -20.64 9.56
C PHE A 19 27.45 -21.15 10.86
N ALA A 20 27.16 -20.45 11.95
CA ALA A 20 27.41 -20.92 13.30
C ALA A 20 26.49 -20.15 14.26
N ASN A 21 25.20 -20.52 14.29
CA ASN A 21 24.33 -20.46 15.49
C ASN A 21 22.89 -20.93 15.21
N THR A 22 22.73 -22.06 14.52
CA THR A 22 21.45 -22.77 14.42
C THR A 22 21.65 -24.22 14.85
N ALA A 23 21.97 -24.40 16.14
CA ALA A 23 22.03 -25.70 16.79
C ALA A 23 21.38 -25.58 18.18
N ARG A 24 20.08 -25.19 18.20
CA ARG A 24 19.26 -25.24 19.42
C ARG A 24 17.74 -25.13 19.14
N VAL A 25 17.25 -25.73 18.07
CA VAL A 25 15.81 -26.06 17.91
C VAL A 25 15.70 -27.36 17.11
N GLN A 26 16.28 -28.43 17.65
CA GLN A 26 16.15 -29.78 17.08
C GLN A 26 16.29 -30.80 18.20
N CYS A 27 15.40 -30.68 19.20
CA CYS A 27 15.16 -31.73 20.18
C CYS A 27 13.84 -31.37 20.87
N LEU A 28 12.71 -31.90 20.38
CA LEU A 28 11.43 -32.08 21.08
C LEU A 28 10.35 -32.60 20.12
N ILE A 29 10.63 -33.67 19.36
CA ILE A 29 9.58 -34.53 18.78
C ILE A 29 10.07 -35.98 18.86
N THR A 30 10.11 -36.53 20.07
CA THR A 30 10.20 -37.98 20.29
C THR A 30 9.48 -38.32 21.60
N SER A 31 8.16 -38.45 21.54
CA SER A 31 7.38 -39.37 22.39
C SER A 31 5.88 -39.17 22.16
N LEU A 32 5.25 -40.06 21.39
CA LEU A 32 3.82 -40.39 21.54
C LEU A 32 3.62 -41.85 21.08
N PRO A 33 2.76 -42.65 21.74
CA PRO A 33 2.81 -44.10 21.67
C PRO A 33 2.10 -44.66 20.43
N ARG A 34 2.65 -45.79 19.93
CA ARG A 34 1.98 -46.72 19.01
C ARG A 34 0.66 -47.21 19.61
N GLN A 35 -0.46 -46.92 18.97
CA GLN A 35 -1.64 -47.77 18.98
C GLN A 35 -2.49 -47.50 17.73
N LEU A 36 -3.10 -48.58 17.21
CA LEU A 36 -3.95 -48.67 16.01
C LEU A 36 -3.23 -48.92 14.67
N GLN A 37 -2.43 -49.99 14.63
CA GLN A 37 -2.40 -50.85 13.44
C GLN A 37 -3.42 -51.98 13.63
N SER A 38 -4.55 -51.95 12.93
CA SER A 38 -5.06 -53.09 12.15
C SER A 38 -6.44 -52.77 11.57
N ARG A 39 -6.70 -53.37 10.40
CA ARG A 39 -7.96 -53.50 9.66
C ARG A 39 -8.30 -52.36 8.70
N ARG A 40 -7.81 -52.53 7.46
CA ARG A 40 -8.69 -52.63 6.29
C ARG A 40 -8.02 -53.51 5.25
N SER A 41 -8.59 -54.70 5.09
CA SER A 41 -8.34 -55.63 3.98
C SER A 41 -8.75 -54.97 2.67
N LEU A 42 -7.87 -55.03 1.67
CA LEU A 42 -8.19 -54.76 0.27
C LEU A 42 -9.17 -55.83 -0.21
N SER A 43 -10.43 -55.46 -0.42
CA SER A 43 -11.34 -56.17 -1.31
C SER A 43 -11.32 -55.46 -2.65
N SER A 44 -10.81 -56.15 -3.66
CA SER A 44 -10.97 -55.82 -5.06
C SER A 44 -12.40 -56.17 -5.47
N ASP A 45 -13.20 -55.16 -5.78
CA ASP A 45 -14.30 -55.35 -6.71
C ASP A 45 -14.59 -54.04 -7.45
N ALA A 46 -14.57 -54.16 -8.77
CA ALA A 46 -14.71 -53.08 -9.72
C ALA A 46 -16.16 -52.64 -9.83
N GLY A 47 -16.43 -51.38 -9.48
CA GLY A 47 -17.60 -50.63 -9.92
C GLY A 47 -17.10 -49.37 -10.60
N ALA A 48 -17.22 -49.29 -11.92
CA ALA A 48 -16.92 -48.11 -12.72
C ALA A 48 -17.96 -47.01 -12.42
N GLY A 49 -17.84 -46.36 -11.26
CA GLY A 49 -18.40 -45.05 -11.01
C GLY A 49 -17.41 -44.02 -11.56
N SER A 50 -17.85 -43.22 -12.52
CA SER A 50 -17.10 -42.04 -12.96
C SER A 50 -16.75 -41.21 -11.72
N SER A 51 -15.47 -41.20 -11.33
CA SER A 51 -14.97 -40.21 -10.39
C SER A 51 -15.42 -38.84 -10.90
N PRO A 52 -16.05 -38.00 -10.07
CA PRO A 52 -16.32 -36.63 -10.49
C PRO A 52 -14.99 -36.03 -10.99
N PRO A 53 -15.01 -35.22 -12.06
CA PRO A 53 -13.80 -34.58 -12.53
C PRO A 53 -13.14 -33.87 -11.34
N PRO A 54 -11.80 -33.85 -11.22
CA PRO A 54 -11.13 -33.19 -10.12
C PRO A 54 -11.71 -31.78 -10.02
N GLN A 55 -12.40 -31.51 -8.90
CA GLN A 55 -13.10 -30.26 -8.69
C GLN A 55 -12.04 -29.18 -8.85
N LYS A 56 -12.19 -28.35 -9.89
CA LYS A 56 -11.19 -27.31 -10.19
C LYS A 56 -11.15 -26.42 -8.95
N LEU A 57 -10.04 -26.46 -8.22
CA LEU A 57 -9.83 -25.63 -7.03
C LEU A 57 -10.11 -24.18 -7.43
N ALA A 58 -11.19 -23.63 -6.90
CA ALA A 58 -11.66 -22.29 -7.22
C ALA A 58 -11.68 -21.50 -5.92
N PHE A 59 -10.97 -20.38 -5.89
CA PHE A 59 -10.84 -19.50 -4.74
C PHE A 59 -11.21 -18.08 -5.17
N GLY A 60 -11.62 -17.24 -4.22
CA GLY A 60 -11.98 -15.85 -4.51
C GLY A 60 -10.81 -14.91 -4.77
N GLN A 61 -9.58 -15.42 -4.66
CA GLN A 61 -8.36 -14.72 -5.05
C GLN A 61 -7.34 -15.68 -5.69
N PRO A 62 -6.33 -15.15 -6.42
CA PRO A 62 -5.22 -15.95 -6.89
C PRO A 62 -4.48 -16.63 -5.73
N LEU A 63 -4.20 -17.93 -5.88
CA LEU A 63 -3.29 -18.72 -5.05
C LEU A 63 -2.20 -19.34 -5.92
N PHE A 64 -1.11 -19.83 -5.34
CA PHE A 64 -0.04 -20.49 -6.11
C PHE A 64 -0.57 -21.65 -6.96
N GLU A 65 -1.47 -22.46 -6.40
CA GLU A 65 -2.06 -23.65 -7.04
C GLU A 65 -2.89 -23.29 -8.29
N THR A 66 -3.47 -22.08 -8.31
CA THR A 66 -4.33 -21.60 -9.41
C THR A 66 -3.60 -20.62 -10.35
N HIS A 67 -2.63 -19.86 -9.82
CA HIS A 67 -1.92 -18.78 -10.52
C HIS A 67 -0.42 -18.78 -10.20
N PRO A 68 0.33 -19.83 -10.56
CA PRO A 68 1.77 -19.94 -10.28
C PRO A 68 2.64 -18.92 -11.04
N HIS A 69 2.04 -18.17 -11.98
CA HIS A 69 2.68 -17.07 -12.69
C HIS A 69 2.60 -15.73 -11.93
N LEU A 70 1.70 -15.61 -10.95
CA LEU A 70 1.54 -14.42 -10.10
C LEU A 70 2.22 -14.59 -8.74
N LEU A 71 2.16 -15.81 -8.18
CA LEU A 71 2.61 -16.12 -6.83
C LEU A 71 3.70 -17.20 -6.87
N LYS A 72 4.62 -17.15 -5.90
CA LYS A 72 5.53 -18.25 -5.60
C LYS A 72 4.91 -19.19 -4.58
N ARG A 73 5.41 -20.44 -4.53
CA ARG A 73 4.98 -21.41 -3.51
C ARG A 73 5.21 -20.84 -2.11
N GLY A 74 4.17 -20.86 -1.28
CA GLY A 74 4.19 -20.33 0.10
C GLY A 74 3.83 -18.84 0.22
N GLU A 75 3.65 -18.14 -0.90
CA GLU A 75 3.08 -16.78 -0.92
C GLU A 75 1.55 -16.85 -0.84
N VAL A 76 0.95 -15.98 -0.03
CA VAL A 76 -0.52 -15.76 0.03
C VAL A 76 -0.90 -14.62 -0.90
N THR A 77 -0.05 -13.61 -0.99
CA THR A 77 -0.18 -12.46 -1.88
C THR A 77 1.19 -12.19 -2.53
N PRO A 78 1.27 -11.44 -3.65
CA PRO A 78 2.53 -11.29 -4.38
C PRO A 78 3.66 -10.84 -3.46
N GLY A 79 4.71 -11.64 -3.34
CA GLY A 79 5.88 -11.33 -2.52
C GLY A 79 5.74 -11.54 -1.00
N ILE A 80 4.53 -11.74 -0.45
CA ILE A 80 4.33 -11.91 0.99
C ILE A 80 3.93 -13.35 1.32
N SER A 81 4.73 -13.99 2.17
CA SER A 81 4.54 -15.39 2.57
C SER A 81 3.47 -15.58 3.64
N ALA A 82 2.89 -16.78 3.70
CA ALA A 82 1.98 -17.17 4.79
C ALA A 82 2.66 -17.06 6.18
N LEU A 83 3.97 -17.34 6.25
CA LEU A 83 4.76 -17.18 7.47
C LEU A 83 4.86 -15.71 7.89
N GLU A 84 5.05 -14.79 6.95
CA GLU A 84 5.11 -13.36 7.26
C GLU A 84 3.77 -12.86 7.80
N TYR A 85 2.64 -13.27 7.20
CA TYR A 85 1.31 -12.99 7.75
C TYR A 85 1.13 -13.53 9.18
N ALA A 86 1.57 -14.76 9.45
CA ALA A 86 1.54 -15.31 10.81
C ALA A 86 2.41 -14.50 11.80
N MET A 87 3.60 -14.06 11.38
CA MET A 87 4.47 -13.20 12.19
C MET A 87 3.84 -11.84 12.48
N ARG A 88 3.10 -11.25 11.53
CA ARG A 88 2.37 -9.99 11.73
C ARG A 88 1.29 -10.14 12.80
N ARG A 89 0.52 -11.23 12.76
CA ARG A 89 -0.48 -11.55 13.79
C ARG A 89 0.16 -11.78 15.17
N ALA A 90 1.29 -12.49 15.21
CA ALA A 90 2.05 -12.67 16.44
C ALA A 90 2.58 -11.34 17.01
N LYS A 91 3.04 -10.40 16.16
CA LYS A 91 3.42 -9.05 16.58
C LYS A 91 2.23 -8.26 17.12
N LEU A 92 1.05 -8.35 16.51
CA LEU A 92 -0.16 -7.73 17.07
C LEU A 92 -0.49 -8.30 18.44
N ALA A 93 -0.56 -9.63 18.58
CA ALA A 93 -0.80 -10.29 19.87
C ALA A 93 0.24 -9.92 20.95
N ALA A 94 1.48 -9.68 20.53
CA ALA A 94 2.55 -9.25 21.43
C ALA A 94 2.33 -7.84 22.01
N GLU A 95 1.62 -6.96 21.30
CA GLU A 95 1.28 -5.59 21.73
C GLU A 95 -0.07 -5.51 22.48
N LEU A 96 -0.94 -6.50 22.33
CA LEU A 96 -2.20 -6.56 23.06
C LEU A 96 -1.96 -6.93 24.54
N PRO A 97 -2.70 -6.34 25.50
CA PRO A 97 -2.71 -6.83 26.88
C PRO A 97 -3.36 -8.22 26.97
N ASP A 98 -3.06 -8.96 28.04
CA ASP A 98 -3.70 -10.24 28.34
C ASP A 98 -5.23 -10.13 28.37
N ASN A 99 -5.88 -11.20 27.92
CA ASN A 99 -7.34 -11.32 27.87
C ASN A 99 -8.00 -10.20 27.03
N CYS A 100 -7.40 -9.85 25.90
CA CYS A 100 -7.95 -8.88 24.95
C CYS A 100 -8.21 -9.52 23.60
N ILE A 101 -9.13 -8.92 22.84
CA ILE A 101 -9.49 -9.39 21.49
C ILE A 101 -9.31 -8.23 20.52
N ALA A 102 -8.65 -8.46 19.40
CA ALA A 102 -8.69 -7.54 18.27
C ALA A 102 -9.69 -8.03 17.22
N ILE A 103 -10.57 -7.14 16.75
CA ILE A 103 -11.58 -7.44 15.72
C ILE A 103 -11.37 -6.47 14.55
N ILE A 104 -11.07 -7.03 13.38
CA ILE A 104 -10.79 -6.28 12.16
C ILE A 104 -11.73 -6.80 11.07
N PRO A 105 -12.72 -6.01 10.61
CA PRO A 105 -13.58 -6.38 9.49
C PRO A 105 -12.88 -6.15 8.14
N SER A 106 -13.29 -6.90 7.13
CA SER A 106 -12.98 -6.61 5.73
C SER A 106 -13.66 -5.31 5.27
N SER A 107 -13.22 -4.77 4.14
CA SER A 107 -13.98 -3.77 3.37
C SER A 107 -15.28 -4.36 2.81
N HIS A 108 -16.16 -3.47 2.37
CA HIS A 108 -17.39 -3.79 1.65
C HIS A 108 -17.26 -3.46 0.16
N VAL A 109 -18.04 -4.17 -0.66
CA VAL A 109 -18.24 -3.81 -2.07
C VAL A 109 -18.93 -2.44 -2.15
N LYS A 110 -18.37 -1.54 -2.94
CA LYS A 110 -18.98 -0.23 -3.22
C LYS A 110 -19.63 -0.25 -4.60
N TYR A 111 -20.80 0.35 -4.72
CA TYR A 111 -21.57 0.36 -5.95
C TYR A 111 -21.45 1.71 -6.68
N ARG A 112 -21.21 1.64 -8.00
CA ARG A 112 -21.14 2.80 -8.89
C ARG A 112 -22.52 3.22 -9.38
N SER A 113 -23.33 2.26 -9.83
CA SER A 113 -24.69 2.51 -10.33
C SER A 113 -25.52 1.24 -10.29
N GLY A 114 -26.62 1.24 -9.53
CA GLY A 114 -27.44 0.04 -9.34
C GLY A 114 -26.58 -1.15 -8.87
N PRO A 115 -26.62 -2.31 -9.58
CA PRO A 115 -25.81 -3.49 -9.23
C PRO A 115 -24.36 -3.43 -9.72
N VAL A 116 -23.96 -2.39 -10.46
CA VAL A 116 -22.58 -2.26 -10.97
C VAL A 116 -21.67 -1.76 -9.86
N PHE A 117 -20.63 -2.52 -9.54
CA PHE A 117 -19.67 -2.23 -8.48
C PHE A 117 -18.38 -1.58 -8.97
N TYR A 118 -17.69 -0.91 -8.06
CA TYR A 118 -16.29 -0.50 -8.23
C TYR A 118 -15.36 -1.69 -7.96
N ASP A 119 -14.12 -1.58 -8.45
CA ASP A 119 -13.07 -2.53 -8.10
C ASP A 119 -12.90 -2.63 -6.58
N PHE A 120 -12.87 -3.85 -6.07
CA PHE A 120 -12.72 -4.09 -4.64
C PHE A 120 -11.35 -3.60 -4.14
N HIS A 121 -11.35 -2.99 -2.96
CA HIS A 121 -10.15 -2.61 -2.24
C HIS A 121 -10.34 -2.98 -0.77
N GLN A 122 -9.47 -3.86 -0.29
CA GLN A 122 -9.58 -4.43 1.05
C GLN A 122 -9.22 -3.39 2.13
N ASN A 123 -9.70 -3.60 3.35
CA ASN A 123 -9.24 -2.85 4.50
C ASN A 123 -7.73 -3.12 4.69
N PRO A 124 -6.86 -2.10 4.71
CA PRO A 124 -5.42 -2.29 4.77
C PRO A 124 -4.91 -3.01 6.02
N ASP A 125 -5.54 -2.81 7.18
CA ASP A 125 -5.20 -3.54 8.41
C ASP A 125 -5.65 -5.01 8.33
N PHE A 126 -6.83 -5.27 7.80
CA PHE A 126 -7.32 -6.62 7.54
C PHE A 126 -6.40 -7.35 6.56
N TYR A 127 -6.07 -6.70 5.45
CA TYR A 127 -5.17 -7.22 4.42
C TYR A 127 -3.77 -7.48 4.99
N TYR A 128 -3.24 -6.57 5.82
CA TYR A 128 -1.92 -6.72 6.44
C TYR A 128 -1.81 -7.98 7.32
N LEU A 129 -2.87 -8.35 8.04
CA LEU A 129 -2.88 -9.51 8.95
C LEU A 129 -3.21 -10.84 8.27
N THR A 130 -3.94 -10.81 7.15
CA THR A 130 -4.53 -12.01 6.55
C THR A 130 -4.09 -12.30 5.12
N GLY A 131 -3.84 -11.27 4.31
CA GLY A 131 -3.72 -11.42 2.85
C GLY A 131 -5.02 -11.82 2.14
N PHE A 132 -6.15 -11.83 2.85
CA PHE A 132 -7.46 -12.24 2.33
C PHE A 132 -8.15 -11.09 1.60
N LEU A 133 -8.59 -11.32 0.36
CA LEU A 133 -9.02 -10.30 -0.60
C LEU A 133 -10.51 -10.37 -0.97
N GLU A 134 -11.33 -11.02 -0.15
CA GLU A 134 -12.78 -11.02 -0.34
C GLU A 134 -13.50 -10.10 0.68
N PRO A 135 -14.68 -9.57 0.32
CA PRO A 135 -15.56 -8.84 1.23
C PRO A 135 -16.27 -9.80 2.20
N GLU A 136 -17.00 -9.22 3.15
CA GLU A 136 -17.83 -9.97 4.12
C GLU A 136 -17.02 -11.01 4.88
N ALA A 137 -15.89 -10.56 5.44
CA ALA A 137 -15.01 -11.35 6.27
C ALA A 137 -14.60 -10.60 7.55
N VAL A 138 -14.24 -11.32 8.60
CA VAL A 138 -13.75 -10.75 9.86
C VAL A 138 -12.53 -11.53 10.36
N CYS A 139 -11.46 -10.81 10.65
CA CYS A 139 -10.26 -11.31 11.30
C CYS A 139 -10.37 -11.04 12.79
N VAL A 140 -10.20 -12.08 13.61
CA VAL A 140 -10.19 -11.96 15.08
C VAL A 140 -8.90 -12.53 15.64
N ILE A 141 -8.20 -11.73 16.44
CA ILE A 141 -7.01 -12.16 17.19
C ILE A 141 -7.37 -12.16 18.67
N ILE A 142 -7.32 -13.33 19.29
CA ILE A 142 -7.67 -13.53 20.69
C ILE A 142 -6.39 -13.80 21.47
N LYS A 143 -6.11 -12.92 22.45
CA LYS A 143 -5.02 -13.13 23.40
C LYS A 143 -5.59 -13.57 24.74
N GLU A 144 -5.40 -14.84 25.06
CA GLU A 144 -5.81 -15.38 26.36
C GLU A 144 -4.85 -14.97 27.48
N SER A 145 -5.29 -15.12 28.73
CA SER A 145 -4.51 -14.73 29.91
C SER A 145 -3.34 -15.69 30.14
N GLY A 146 -2.17 -15.14 30.49
CA GLY A 146 -1.01 -15.96 30.89
C GLY A 146 -0.30 -16.68 29.74
N GLN A 147 -0.68 -16.40 28.49
CA GLN A 147 0.01 -16.93 27.31
C GLN A 147 1.34 -16.19 27.06
N PRO A 148 2.36 -16.88 26.54
CA PRO A 148 3.60 -16.28 26.06
C PRO A 148 3.38 -15.10 25.11
N LYS A 149 4.35 -14.17 25.07
CA LYS A 149 4.27 -12.99 24.19
C LYS A 149 4.17 -13.42 22.73
N GLY A 150 3.08 -13.03 22.07
CA GLY A 150 2.81 -13.32 20.66
C GLY A 150 2.00 -14.59 20.41
N GLU A 151 1.73 -15.40 21.43
CA GLU A 151 0.79 -16.52 21.33
C GLU A 151 -0.65 -16.00 21.34
N HIS A 152 -1.47 -16.53 20.43
CA HIS A 152 -2.83 -16.08 20.17
C HIS A 152 -3.63 -17.16 19.43
N ILE A 153 -4.95 -17.01 19.42
CA ILE A 153 -5.85 -17.71 18.50
C ILE A 153 -6.21 -16.74 17.38
N PHE A 154 -6.00 -17.16 16.13
CA PHE A 154 -6.45 -16.46 14.94
C PHE A 154 -7.71 -17.13 14.38
N GLN A 155 -8.83 -16.43 14.50
CA GLN A 155 -10.08 -16.83 13.84
C GLN A 155 -10.29 -16.00 12.58
N LEU A 156 -10.72 -16.67 11.51
CA LEU A 156 -11.08 -16.02 10.26
C LEU A 156 -12.50 -16.42 9.86
N TYR A 157 -13.39 -15.43 9.89
CA TYR A 157 -14.79 -15.58 9.51
C TYR A 157 -14.96 -15.17 8.05
N VAL A 158 -15.53 -16.05 7.23
CA VAL A 158 -15.69 -15.83 5.79
C VAL A 158 -17.04 -16.34 5.31
N ARG A 159 -17.40 -16.04 4.07
CA ARG A 159 -18.59 -16.61 3.44
C ARG A 159 -18.37 -18.08 3.08
N ASP A 160 -19.42 -18.87 3.23
CA ASP A 160 -19.46 -20.22 2.67
C ASP A 160 -19.40 -20.20 1.14
N LYS A 161 -18.93 -21.31 0.60
CA LYS A 161 -19.11 -21.68 -0.81
C LYS A 161 -20.60 -21.68 -1.15
N ASP A 162 -20.99 -20.89 -2.15
CA ASP A 162 -22.36 -20.86 -2.66
C ASP A 162 -22.33 -20.94 -4.19
N PRO A 163 -22.63 -22.09 -4.81
CA PRO A 163 -22.58 -22.26 -6.26
C PRO A 163 -23.46 -21.26 -7.03
N LYS A 164 -24.57 -20.82 -6.42
CA LYS A 164 -25.45 -19.84 -7.06
C LYS A 164 -24.79 -18.47 -7.03
N ALA A 165 -24.26 -18.02 -5.90
CA ALA A 165 -23.58 -16.73 -5.83
C ALA A 165 -22.27 -16.73 -6.64
N GLU A 166 -21.52 -17.83 -6.63
CA GLU A 166 -20.26 -17.94 -7.36
C GLU A 166 -20.41 -17.87 -8.88
N LEU A 167 -21.59 -18.27 -9.40
CA LEU A 167 -21.94 -18.10 -10.80
C LEU A 167 -22.01 -16.62 -11.21
N TRP A 168 -22.39 -15.73 -10.28
CA TRP A 168 -22.56 -14.29 -10.55
C TRP A 168 -21.35 -13.46 -10.14
N ASP A 169 -20.81 -13.71 -8.94
CA ASP A 169 -19.82 -12.86 -8.30
C ASP A 169 -18.39 -13.39 -8.41
N GLY A 170 -18.22 -14.60 -8.95
CA GLY A 170 -16.97 -15.34 -8.95
C GLY A 170 -16.81 -16.23 -7.72
N ALA A 171 -15.79 -17.09 -7.75
CA ALA A 171 -15.55 -18.07 -6.69
C ALA A 171 -15.36 -17.41 -5.32
N ARG A 172 -15.77 -18.08 -4.25
CA ARG A 172 -15.43 -17.72 -2.86
C ARG A 172 -14.36 -18.66 -2.36
N SER A 173 -13.51 -18.27 -1.43
CA SER A 173 -12.51 -19.20 -0.89
C SER A 173 -13.16 -20.26 0.03
N GLY A 174 -14.18 -19.87 0.79
CA GLY A 174 -14.89 -20.78 1.71
C GLY A 174 -14.18 -20.99 3.03
N VAL A 175 -14.89 -21.61 3.97
CA VAL A 175 -14.42 -21.83 5.36
C VAL A 175 -13.21 -22.77 5.42
N GLU A 176 -13.14 -23.80 4.57
CA GLU A 176 -11.97 -24.69 4.57
C GLU A 176 -10.69 -23.96 4.14
N ALA A 177 -10.78 -22.99 3.23
CA ALA A 177 -9.61 -22.20 2.82
C ALA A 177 -9.10 -21.30 3.95
N ALA A 178 -9.98 -20.83 4.84
CA ALA A 178 -9.60 -19.99 5.96
C ALA A 178 -8.53 -20.67 6.83
N THR A 179 -8.66 -21.98 7.08
CA THR A 179 -7.68 -22.76 7.83
C THR A 179 -6.53 -23.24 6.94
N GLU A 180 -6.81 -23.85 5.79
CA GLU A 180 -5.80 -24.56 4.98
C GLU A 180 -4.89 -23.63 4.17
N VAL A 181 -5.37 -22.43 3.81
CA VAL A 181 -4.64 -21.47 2.95
C VAL A 181 -4.18 -20.26 3.77
N PHE A 182 -5.09 -19.69 4.55
CA PHE A 182 -4.82 -18.45 5.31
C PHE A 182 -4.27 -18.71 6.72
N ASN A 183 -4.15 -19.99 7.10
CA ASN A 183 -3.61 -20.45 8.38
C ASN A 183 -4.34 -19.82 9.58
N ALA A 184 -5.67 -19.73 9.49
CA ALA A 184 -6.50 -19.53 10.66
C ALA A 184 -6.42 -20.77 11.55
N ASP A 185 -6.29 -20.57 12.86
CA ASP A 185 -6.44 -21.65 13.82
C ASP A 185 -7.88 -22.18 13.78
N GLU A 186 -8.83 -21.27 13.54
CA GLU A 186 -10.25 -21.58 13.39
C GLU A 186 -10.88 -20.79 12.25
N GLY A 187 -11.47 -21.49 11.29
CA GLY A 187 -12.27 -20.91 10.20
C GLY A 187 -13.76 -21.09 10.47
N PHE A 188 -14.55 -20.03 10.31
CA PHE A 188 -16.01 -20.09 10.51
C PHE A 188 -16.77 -19.37 9.39
N ASN A 189 -18.04 -19.75 9.20
CA ASN A 189 -18.96 -18.93 8.42
C ASN A 189 -19.22 -17.61 9.18
N ILE A 190 -19.13 -16.49 8.49
CA ILE A 190 -19.39 -15.14 9.02
C ILE A 190 -20.79 -14.98 9.62
N ASP A 191 -21.79 -15.71 9.13
CA ASP A 191 -23.16 -15.71 9.69
C ASP A 191 -23.18 -16.21 11.15
N ASN A 192 -22.18 -16.99 11.55
CA ASN A 192 -22.04 -17.53 12.90
C ASN A 192 -21.07 -16.71 13.78
N LEU A 193 -20.67 -15.50 13.37
CA LEU A 193 -19.73 -14.66 14.10
C LEU A 193 -20.14 -14.44 15.56
N GLU A 194 -21.39 -14.06 15.80
CA GLU A 194 -21.91 -13.81 17.16
C GLU A 194 -21.84 -15.08 18.02
N LEU A 195 -22.23 -16.22 17.46
CA LEU A 195 -22.25 -17.51 18.15
C LEU A 195 -20.87 -17.92 18.66
N HIS A 196 -19.84 -17.81 17.80
CA HIS A 196 -18.50 -18.26 18.12
C HIS A 196 -17.70 -17.24 18.93
N LEU A 197 -17.95 -15.94 18.75
CA LEU A 197 -17.17 -14.89 19.40
C LEU A 197 -17.70 -14.51 20.80
N GLU A 198 -18.99 -14.72 21.07
CA GLU A 198 -19.62 -14.36 22.36
C GLU A 198 -18.94 -14.98 23.59
N PRO A 199 -18.51 -16.26 23.62
CA PRO A 199 -17.77 -16.82 24.76
C PRO A 199 -16.50 -16.05 25.11
N TYR A 200 -15.73 -15.64 24.10
CA TYR A 200 -14.49 -14.87 24.29
C TYR A 200 -14.79 -13.44 24.74
N LEU A 201 -15.81 -12.78 24.18
CA LEU A 201 -16.18 -11.40 24.56
C LEU A 201 -16.65 -11.26 26.01
N ARG A 202 -17.29 -12.31 26.56
CA ARG A 202 -17.67 -12.34 27.98
C ARG A 202 -16.44 -12.27 28.88
N GLY A 203 -15.42 -13.05 28.56
CA GLY A 203 -14.14 -13.10 29.28
C GLY A 203 -13.24 -11.89 29.04
N ALA A 204 -13.29 -11.29 27.84
CA ALA A 204 -12.35 -10.26 27.41
C ALA A 204 -12.36 -9.02 28.31
N ARG A 205 -11.17 -8.54 28.67
CA ARG A 205 -10.95 -7.25 29.34
C ARG A 205 -11.29 -6.07 28.43
N SER A 206 -10.77 -6.10 27.21
CA SER A 206 -10.93 -5.04 26.21
C SER A 206 -11.04 -5.61 24.81
N VAL A 207 -11.71 -4.87 23.93
CA VAL A 207 -11.85 -5.19 22.51
C VAL A 207 -11.19 -4.09 21.69
N TYR A 208 -10.12 -4.42 20.99
CA TYR A 208 -9.39 -3.53 20.11
C TYR A 208 -10.02 -3.54 18.73
N THR A 209 -10.62 -2.43 18.34
CA THR A 209 -11.23 -2.31 17.02
C THR A 209 -11.45 -0.85 16.64
N ASP A 210 -11.27 -0.55 15.36
CA ASP A 210 -11.64 0.75 14.76
C ASP A 210 -12.97 0.69 14.04
N LEU A 211 -13.80 -0.31 14.38
CA LEU A 211 -15.22 -0.26 14.10
C LEU A 211 -15.74 1.07 14.69
N SER A 212 -15.86 2.11 13.85
CA SER A 212 -16.77 3.21 14.14
C SER A 212 -18.10 2.54 14.34
N VAL A 213 -18.53 2.37 15.59
CA VAL A 213 -19.48 1.29 15.87
C VAL A 213 -20.83 1.65 15.26
N PHE A 214 -20.97 1.19 14.02
CA PHE A 214 -22.02 1.38 13.06
C PHE A 214 -22.65 2.77 13.06
N PRO A 215 -22.39 3.64 12.06
CA PRO A 215 -23.36 4.68 11.76
C PRO A 215 -24.70 3.96 11.56
N SER A 216 -25.75 4.43 12.22
CA SER A 216 -27.08 3.80 12.27
C SER A 216 -27.69 3.44 10.90
N ARG A 217 -27.15 3.99 9.80
CA ARG A 217 -27.49 3.63 8.41
C ARG A 217 -26.62 2.52 7.80
N ALA A 218 -25.37 2.36 8.20
CA ALA A 218 -24.52 1.25 7.75
C ALA A 218 -24.91 -0.05 8.45
N VAL A 219 -25.35 0.01 9.72
CA VAL A 219 -26.14 -1.08 10.31
C VAL A 219 -27.35 -1.35 9.45
N SER A 220 -28.14 -0.37 9.00
CA SER A 220 -29.30 -0.70 8.14
C SER A 220 -28.96 -1.50 6.88
N VAL A 221 -27.73 -1.46 6.32
CA VAL A 221 -27.34 -2.29 5.15
C VAL A 221 -26.70 -3.60 5.58
N PHE A 222 -25.84 -3.60 6.61
CA PHE A 222 -25.37 -4.82 7.26
C PHE A 222 -26.51 -5.63 7.90
N HIS A 223 -27.61 -4.98 8.26
CA HIS A 223 -28.75 -5.53 8.99
C HIS A 223 -29.95 -5.75 8.05
N ALA A 224 -30.03 -5.07 6.90
CA ALA A 224 -30.98 -5.41 5.84
C ALA A 224 -30.59 -6.69 5.10
N SER A 225 -29.30 -7.01 5.00
CA SER A 225 -28.83 -8.26 4.39
C SER A 225 -28.70 -9.41 5.39
N PHE A 226 -28.45 -9.15 6.69
CA PHE A 226 -28.16 -10.20 7.68
C PHE A 226 -29.18 -10.38 8.81
N VAL A 227 -30.28 -9.60 8.89
CA VAL A 227 -31.23 -9.73 10.01
C VAL A 227 -32.67 -9.82 9.54
N HIS A 228 -33.10 -11.05 9.27
CA HIS A 228 -34.44 -11.46 9.68
C HIS A 228 -34.36 -11.97 11.13
N SER A 229 -34.67 -11.06 12.07
CA SER A 229 -35.23 -11.36 13.40
C SER A 229 -34.31 -11.95 14.49
N ALA A 230 -33.73 -11.12 15.37
CA ALA A 230 -33.45 -11.52 16.77
C ALA A 230 -33.25 -10.31 17.73
N PRO A 231 -33.76 -10.36 18.98
CA PRO A 231 -33.49 -9.37 20.05
C PRO A 231 -32.04 -9.35 20.59
N ASP A 232 -31.26 -10.41 20.40
CA ASP A 232 -29.96 -10.62 21.07
C ASP A 232 -28.77 -9.86 20.44
N THR A 233 -28.84 -9.53 19.14
CA THR A 233 -27.77 -8.83 18.40
C THR A 233 -27.45 -7.43 18.98
N PHE A 234 -28.44 -6.78 19.60
CA PHE A 234 -28.23 -5.52 20.31
C PHE A 234 -27.28 -5.68 21.51
N SER A 235 -27.34 -6.83 22.19
CA SER A 235 -26.49 -7.16 23.35
C SER A 235 -25.03 -7.37 22.94
N PHE A 236 -24.80 -8.05 21.82
CA PHE A 236 -23.47 -8.34 21.27
C PHE A 236 -22.72 -7.05 20.89
N VAL A 237 -23.34 -6.18 20.08
CA VAL A 237 -22.75 -4.90 19.69
C VAL A 237 -22.54 -3.99 20.90
N HIS A 238 -23.48 -3.98 21.84
CA HIS A 238 -23.33 -3.21 23.09
C HIS A 238 -22.12 -3.68 23.92
N ARG A 239 -21.86 -5.00 23.97
CA ARG A 239 -20.71 -5.57 24.70
C ARG A 239 -19.38 -5.14 24.09
N ILE A 240 -19.28 -5.14 22.76
CA ILE A 240 -18.11 -4.62 22.05
C ILE A 240 -17.91 -3.14 22.40
N LYS A 241 -18.95 -2.31 22.24
CA LYS A 241 -18.92 -0.86 22.53
C LYS A 241 -18.38 -0.53 23.91
N LYS A 242 -18.87 -1.25 24.93
CA LYS A 242 -18.53 -0.98 26.34
C LYS A 242 -17.05 -1.19 26.66
N LYS A 243 -16.36 -2.03 25.88
CA LYS A 243 -14.97 -2.44 26.10
C LYS A 243 -14.03 -1.99 24.98
N THR A 244 -14.48 -1.10 24.09
CA THR A 244 -13.73 -0.74 22.86
C THR A 244 -12.50 0.11 23.17
N VAL A 245 -11.37 -0.24 22.54
CA VAL A 245 -10.14 0.55 22.47
C VAL A 245 -9.78 0.72 20.99
N PRO A 246 -9.35 1.91 20.54
CA PRO A 246 -8.90 2.10 19.16
C PRO A 246 -7.74 1.16 18.84
N LEU A 247 -7.83 0.49 17.68
CA LEU A 247 -6.82 -0.46 17.22
C LEU A 247 -5.77 0.22 16.32
N ALA A 248 -6.15 1.30 15.62
CA ALA A 248 -5.32 2.01 14.66
C ALA A 248 -3.94 2.41 15.21
N PRO A 249 -3.79 2.93 16.45
CA PRO A 249 -2.46 3.25 16.98
C PRO A 249 -1.51 2.04 17.06
N VAL A 250 -2.04 0.85 17.36
CA VAL A 250 -1.27 -0.39 17.41
C VAL A 250 -0.95 -0.87 16.00
N MET A 251 -1.96 -0.95 15.12
CA MET A 251 -1.79 -1.42 13.75
C MET A 251 -0.86 -0.55 12.93
N HIS A 252 -1.01 0.77 13.01
CA HIS A 252 -0.11 1.70 12.34
C HIS A 252 1.30 1.65 12.93
N GLY A 253 1.46 1.33 14.22
CA GLY A 253 2.77 1.02 14.79
C GLY A 253 3.46 -0.16 14.10
N LEU A 254 2.70 -1.21 13.77
CA LEU A 254 3.21 -2.40 13.08
C LEU A 254 3.47 -2.16 11.59
N ARG A 255 2.54 -1.53 10.88
CA ARG A 255 2.60 -1.26 9.42
C ARG A 255 3.62 -0.20 9.05
N ASN A 256 3.97 0.69 9.98
CA ASN A 256 4.83 1.83 9.65
C ASN A 256 6.27 1.41 9.32
N VAL A 257 6.78 0.34 9.92
CA VAL A 257 8.11 -0.23 9.62
C VAL A 257 7.95 -1.44 8.69
N LYS A 258 8.39 -1.30 7.45
CA LYS A 258 8.21 -2.29 6.39
C LYS A 258 9.23 -3.42 6.52
N SER A 259 8.78 -4.65 6.27
CA SER A 259 9.67 -5.80 6.06
C SER A 259 10.42 -5.68 4.73
N ALA A 260 11.48 -6.47 4.55
CA ALA A 260 12.21 -6.52 3.28
C ALA A 260 11.31 -6.94 2.10
N ALA A 261 10.30 -7.78 2.34
CA ALA A 261 9.35 -8.21 1.31
C ALA A 261 8.39 -7.08 0.93
N GLU A 262 7.94 -6.30 1.91
CA GLU A 262 7.11 -5.10 1.70
C GLU A 262 7.88 -4.05 0.88
N VAL A 263 9.12 -3.76 1.26
CA VAL A 263 10.00 -2.84 0.52
C VAL A 263 10.25 -3.33 -0.91
N ALA A 264 10.40 -4.64 -1.11
CA ALA A 264 10.57 -5.21 -2.45
C ALA A 264 9.33 -5.01 -3.33
N ASN A 265 8.12 -5.16 -2.78
CA ASN A 265 6.88 -4.88 -3.49
C ASN A 265 6.74 -3.40 -3.85
N MET A 266 6.99 -2.51 -2.89
CA MET A 266 6.98 -1.06 -3.13
C MET A 266 8.04 -0.66 -4.17
N ARG A 267 9.25 -1.22 -4.12
CA ARG A 267 10.29 -0.99 -5.11
C ARG A 267 9.87 -1.46 -6.51
N LYS A 268 9.14 -2.58 -6.60
CA LYS A 268 8.59 -3.08 -7.87
C LYS A 268 7.52 -2.13 -8.42
N ALA A 269 6.58 -1.68 -7.58
CA ALA A 269 5.59 -0.68 -7.94
C ALA A 269 6.25 0.62 -8.45
N GLY A 270 7.23 1.15 -7.71
CA GLY A 270 7.96 2.36 -8.09
C GLY A 270 8.79 2.22 -9.36
N LYS A 271 9.40 1.05 -9.60
CA LYS A 271 10.11 0.75 -10.85
C LYS A 271 9.18 0.76 -12.06
N ILE A 272 8.02 0.10 -11.96
CA ILE A 272 7.03 0.06 -13.03
C ILE A 272 6.50 1.47 -13.29
N SER A 273 6.10 2.15 -12.22
CA SER A 273 5.53 3.49 -12.30
C SER A 273 6.53 4.50 -12.88
N GLY A 274 7.77 4.52 -12.39
CA GLY A 274 8.78 5.45 -12.90
C GLY A 274 9.18 5.22 -14.35
N ARG A 275 9.12 3.98 -14.84
CA ARG A 275 9.29 3.70 -16.27
C ARG A 275 8.12 4.23 -17.10
N ALA A 276 6.89 4.13 -16.61
CA ALA A 276 5.72 4.70 -17.26
C ALA A 276 5.84 6.22 -17.40
N PHE A 277 6.34 6.93 -16.38
CA PHE A 277 6.67 8.36 -16.47
C PHE A 277 7.69 8.66 -17.57
N ASN A 278 8.79 7.90 -17.62
CA ASN A 278 9.80 8.11 -18.65
C ASN A 278 9.26 7.88 -20.07
N MET A 279 8.36 6.91 -20.23
CA MET A 279 7.68 6.67 -21.50
C MET A 279 6.70 7.80 -21.82
N ALA A 280 6.00 8.33 -20.83
CA ALA A 280 5.10 9.47 -21.02
C ALA A 280 5.85 10.74 -21.44
N MET A 281 7.06 10.97 -20.91
CA MET A 281 7.89 12.11 -21.31
C MET A 281 8.38 12.02 -22.77
N GLN A 282 8.37 10.83 -23.38
CA GLN A 282 8.76 10.59 -24.78
C GLN A 282 7.61 10.77 -25.78
N GLU A 283 6.39 11.00 -25.29
CA GLU A 283 5.17 11.01 -26.10
C GLU A 283 4.47 12.38 -26.02
N ARG A 284 3.88 12.80 -27.14
CA ARG A 284 3.13 14.05 -27.19
C ARG A 284 1.66 13.79 -26.94
N PHE A 285 1.13 14.39 -25.88
CA PHE A 285 -0.29 14.29 -25.53
C PHE A 285 -1.03 15.58 -25.86
N LEU A 286 -2.23 15.46 -26.43
CA LEU A 286 -3.09 16.61 -26.75
C LEU A 286 -4.00 17.00 -25.57
N THR A 287 -4.27 16.08 -24.65
CA THR A 287 -5.18 16.26 -23.51
C THR A 287 -4.62 15.60 -22.27
N GLU A 288 -4.96 16.15 -21.11
CA GLU A 288 -4.66 15.56 -19.81
C GLU A 288 -5.24 14.15 -19.69
N ARG A 289 -6.46 13.94 -20.21
CA ARG A 289 -7.12 12.63 -20.25
C ARG A 289 -6.31 11.58 -21.02
N GLY A 290 -5.73 11.96 -22.15
CA GLY A 290 -4.92 11.06 -22.96
C GLY A 290 -3.67 10.60 -22.22
N LEU A 291 -3.01 11.52 -21.50
CA LEU A 291 -1.86 11.22 -20.67
C LEU A 291 -2.23 10.36 -19.45
N HIS A 292 -3.35 10.65 -18.78
CA HIS A 292 -3.90 9.81 -17.71
C HIS A 292 -4.11 8.36 -18.19
N ALA A 293 -4.87 8.16 -19.28
CA ALA A 293 -5.16 6.84 -19.81
C ALA A 293 -3.88 6.08 -20.24
N PHE A 294 -2.88 6.79 -20.75
CA PHE A 294 -1.58 6.19 -21.08
C PHE A 294 -0.87 5.65 -19.83
N LEU A 295 -0.82 6.42 -18.75
CA LEU A 295 -0.18 5.98 -17.51
C LEU A 295 -0.89 4.77 -16.90
N GLU A 296 -2.22 4.80 -16.84
CA GLU A 296 -3.04 3.68 -16.38
C GLU A 296 -2.69 2.40 -17.14
N TYR A 297 -2.65 2.49 -18.48
CA TYR A 297 -2.27 1.38 -19.34
C TYR A 297 -0.85 0.88 -19.02
N GLN A 298 0.14 1.78 -18.94
CA GLN A 298 1.53 1.42 -18.69
C GLN A 298 1.74 0.76 -17.32
N PHE A 299 1.02 1.19 -16.28
CA PHE A 299 1.05 0.54 -14.97
C PHE A 299 0.56 -0.90 -15.08
N LYS A 300 -0.59 -1.12 -15.71
CA LYS A 300 -1.22 -2.45 -15.84
C LYS A 300 -0.36 -3.41 -16.66
N VAL A 301 0.11 -3.00 -17.84
CA VAL A 301 0.97 -3.88 -18.67
C VAL A 301 2.36 -4.09 -18.07
N GLY A 302 2.84 -3.15 -17.24
CA GLY A 302 4.06 -3.30 -16.47
C GLY A 302 3.94 -4.29 -15.30
N GLY A 303 2.71 -4.69 -14.94
CA GLY A 303 2.41 -5.69 -13.93
C GLY A 303 1.87 -5.13 -12.61
N CYS A 304 1.54 -3.84 -12.52
CA CYS A 304 0.73 -3.32 -11.43
C CYS A 304 -0.73 -3.77 -11.60
N GLU A 305 -1.43 -3.93 -10.47
CA GLU A 305 -2.84 -4.36 -10.45
C GLU A 305 -3.77 -3.24 -10.93
N LYS A 306 -3.46 -2.01 -10.50
CA LYS A 306 -4.23 -0.79 -10.77
C LYS A 306 -3.42 0.45 -10.40
N GLU A 307 -4.01 1.62 -10.59
CA GLU A 307 -3.53 2.88 -10.05
C GLU A 307 -3.64 2.87 -8.51
N ALA A 308 -2.69 3.50 -7.85
CA ALA A 308 -2.65 3.64 -6.40
C ALA A 308 -3.70 4.63 -5.88
N TYR A 309 -3.99 5.67 -6.66
CA TYR A 309 -4.95 6.75 -6.39
C TYR A 309 -5.38 7.36 -7.72
N VAL A 310 -6.41 8.21 -7.68
CA VAL A 310 -6.84 8.97 -8.86
C VAL A 310 -5.72 9.94 -9.25
N PRO A 311 -5.10 9.80 -10.43
CA PRO A 311 -3.99 10.64 -10.83
C PRO A 311 -4.35 12.12 -10.93
N VAL A 312 -3.39 13.00 -10.63
CA VAL A 312 -3.42 14.40 -11.06
C VAL A 312 -2.70 14.47 -12.40
N VAL A 313 -3.35 15.03 -13.41
CA VAL A 313 -2.70 15.37 -14.69
C VAL A 313 -3.08 16.79 -15.03
N ALA A 314 -2.22 17.74 -14.68
CA ALA A 314 -2.56 19.16 -14.65
C ALA A 314 -1.62 19.99 -15.53
N GLY A 315 -2.12 20.44 -16.67
CA GLY A 315 -1.40 21.31 -17.61
C GLY A 315 -1.50 22.80 -17.26
N GLY A 316 -0.40 23.54 -17.37
CA GLY A 316 -0.38 24.99 -17.14
C GLY A 316 -0.90 25.38 -15.75
N GLU A 317 -1.84 26.32 -15.72
CA GLU A 317 -2.42 26.86 -14.47
C GLU A 317 -3.18 25.81 -13.64
N ASN A 318 -3.63 24.71 -14.25
CA ASN A 318 -4.28 23.62 -13.51
C ASN A 318 -3.34 23.05 -12.44
N ALA A 319 -2.02 23.09 -12.66
CA ALA A 319 -1.02 22.60 -11.73
C ALA A 319 -1.05 23.35 -10.38
N CYS A 320 -1.60 24.56 -10.33
CA CYS A 320 -1.80 25.32 -9.09
C CYS A 320 -3.00 24.84 -8.25
N THR A 321 -3.76 23.83 -8.72
CA THR A 321 -4.83 23.17 -7.95
C THR A 321 -4.32 21.83 -7.43
N ILE A 322 -4.01 21.76 -6.12
CA ILE A 322 -3.30 20.61 -5.50
C ILE A 322 -3.97 19.25 -5.76
N HIS A 323 -5.30 19.17 -5.64
CA HIS A 323 -6.09 17.94 -5.87
C HIS A 323 -6.83 17.96 -7.23
N TYR A 324 -6.21 18.52 -8.27
CA TYR A 324 -6.80 18.53 -9.62
C TYR A 324 -6.92 17.11 -10.18
N THR A 325 -8.14 16.61 -10.33
CA THR A 325 -8.40 15.23 -10.80
C THR A 325 -9.40 15.16 -11.95
N ARG A 326 -9.81 16.33 -12.48
CA ARG A 326 -10.72 16.38 -13.63
C ARG A 326 -10.07 15.81 -14.88
N ASN A 327 -8.78 16.13 -15.08
CA ASN A 327 -7.92 15.64 -16.14
C ASN A 327 -8.63 15.69 -17.50
N ASP A 328 -9.27 16.82 -17.80
CA ASP A 328 -10.17 16.99 -18.95
C ASP A 328 -9.81 18.17 -19.86
N GLU A 329 -8.72 18.88 -19.58
CA GLU A 329 -8.26 20.00 -20.40
C GLU A 329 -7.28 19.60 -21.51
N THR A 330 -7.11 20.51 -22.47
CA THR A 330 -6.09 20.41 -23.53
C THR A 330 -4.70 20.78 -23.00
N LEU A 331 -3.68 20.02 -23.40
CA LEU A 331 -2.28 20.34 -23.08
C LEU A 331 -1.73 21.30 -24.14
N LYS A 332 -1.43 22.54 -23.73
CA LYS A 332 -0.90 23.58 -24.63
C LYS A 332 0.61 23.43 -24.78
N ASN A 333 1.09 23.56 -26.02
CA ASN A 333 2.51 23.49 -26.30
C ASN A 333 3.29 24.60 -25.61
N GLY A 334 4.33 24.24 -24.87
CA GLY A 334 5.19 25.18 -24.14
C GLY A 334 4.80 25.36 -22.67
N ASP A 335 3.61 24.92 -22.26
CA ASP A 335 3.26 24.83 -20.85
C ASP A 335 3.99 23.66 -20.18
N LEU A 336 4.10 23.71 -18.86
CA LEU A 336 4.43 22.54 -18.05
C LEU A 336 3.18 21.67 -17.85
N VAL A 337 3.39 20.37 -17.66
CA VAL A 337 2.38 19.47 -17.10
C VAL A 337 2.91 18.89 -15.80
N LEU A 338 2.13 19.00 -14.72
CA LEU A 338 2.37 18.33 -13.44
C LEU A 338 1.54 17.06 -13.42
N VAL A 339 2.20 15.93 -13.23
CA VAL A 339 1.55 14.63 -13.11
C VAL A 339 1.93 13.98 -11.80
N ASP A 340 0.92 13.64 -11.02
CA ASP A 340 1.01 12.89 -9.78
C ASP A 340 0.25 11.57 -9.98
N ALA A 341 0.99 10.47 -10.04
CA ALA A 341 0.44 9.16 -10.35
C ALA A 341 1.34 8.04 -9.84
N GLY A 342 0.73 6.90 -9.53
CA GLY A 342 1.44 5.72 -9.07
C GLY A 342 0.67 4.43 -9.31
N GLY A 343 1.39 3.32 -9.42
CA GLY A 343 0.81 1.99 -9.50
C GLY A 343 0.78 1.24 -8.16
N GLN A 344 -0.14 0.28 -8.05
CA GLN A 344 -0.25 -0.66 -6.94
C GLN A 344 0.27 -2.04 -7.34
N TYR A 345 1.14 -2.67 -6.54
CA TYR A 345 1.60 -4.04 -6.73
C TYR A 345 1.56 -4.83 -5.41
N GLY A 346 0.86 -5.97 -5.38
CA GLY A 346 0.74 -6.80 -4.18
C GLY A 346 0.02 -6.09 -3.03
N GLY A 347 -0.85 -5.12 -3.34
CA GLY A 347 -1.47 -4.21 -2.38
C GLY A 347 -0.64 -3.01 -1.95
N TYR A 348 0.66 -2.94 -2.28
CA TYR A 348 1.53 -1.83 -1.91
C TYR A 348 1.61 -0.79 -3.02
N VAL A 349 1.65 0.49 -2.64
CA VAL A 349 1.67 1.60 -3.58
C VAL A 349 3.03 2.29 -3.62
N THR A 350 3.25 3.04 -4.70
CA THR A 350 4.29 4.07 -4.78
C THR A 350 3.62 5.34 -5.28
N ASP A 351 4.05 6.46 -4.72
CA ASP A 351 3.60 7.81 -5.02
C ASP A 351 4.71 8.58 -5.76
N ILE A 352 4.38 9.16 -6.91
CA ILE A 352 5.33 9.84 -7.79
C ILE A 352 4.66 11.04 -8.43
N THR A 353 5.25 12.20 -8.18
CA THR A 353 4.99 13.42 -8.95
C THR A 353 6.18 13.81 -9.82
N ARG A 354 5.92 14.11 -11.10
CA ARG A 354 6.87 14.75 -12.01
C ARG A 354 6.21 15.94 -12.70
N THR A 355 7.01 16.97 -12.96
CA THR A 355 6.61 18.09 -13.81
C THR A 355 7.57 18.20 -14.99
N TRP A 356 7.05 18.34 -16.20
CA TRP A 356 7.89 18.48 -17.41
C TRP A 356 7.22 19.38 -18.46
N PRO A 357 8.02 19.99 -19.36
CA PRO A 357 7.49 20.79 -20.45
C PRO A 357 6.81 19.90 -21.51
N THR A 358 5.60 20.27 -21.90
CA THR A 358 4.85 19.62 -22.99
C THR A 358 5.55 19.74 -24.35
N SER A 359 6.49 20.69 -24.49
CA SER A 359 7.34 20.90 -25.66
C SER A 359 8.63 20.05 -25.66
N GLY A 360 8.94 19.36 -24.55
CA GLY A 360 10.18 18.60 -24.37
C GLY A 360 11.42 19.43 -23.99
N VAL A 361 11.30 20.75 -23.83
CA VAL A 361 12.40 21.66 -23.42
C VAL A 361 11.89 22.72 -22.44
N PHE A 362 12.63 22.94 -21.35
CA PHE A 362 12.28 23.96 -20.36
C PHE A 362 12.62 25.36 -20.89
N THR A 363 11.71 26.31 -20.74
CA THR A 363 12.06 27.73 -20.84
C THR A 363 12.98 28.15 -19.68
N ALA A 364 13.61 29.32 -19.77
CA ALA A 364 14.48 29.83 -18.70
C ALA A 364 13.72 29.93 -17.36
N ALA A 365 12.52 30.53 -17.35
CA ALA A 365 11.70 30.64 -16.13
C ALA A 365 11.26 29.28 -15.59
N GLN A 366 10.85 28.34 -16.45
CA GLN A 366 10.49 26.99 -16.01
C GLN A 366 11.69 26.28 -15.39
N ARG A 367 12.87 26.39 -16.02
CA ARG A 367 14.13 25.81 -15.53
C ARG A 367 14.53 26.37 -14.17
N ASP A 368 14.41 27.68 -13.98
CA ASP A 368 14.77 28.35 -12.72
C ASP A 368 13.87 27.86 -11.57
N LEU A 369 12.55 27.88 -11.76
CA LEU A 369 11.61 27.42 -10.73
C LEU A 369 11.76 25.91 -10.46
N TYR A 370 11.91 25.11 -11.51
CA TYR A 370 12.12 23.67 -11.39
C TYR A 370 13.40 23.34 -10.61
N SER A 371 14.49 24.09 -10.84
CA SER A 371 15.77 23.89 -10.15
C SER A 371 15.67 24.16 -8.66
N VAL A 372 14.87 25.15 -8.24
CA VAL A 372 14.60 25.42 -6.82
C VAL A 372 13.91 24.22 -6.17
N VAL A 373 12.85 23.70 -6.78
CA VAL A 373 12.10 22.54 -6.26
C VAL A 373 12.98 21.28 -6.25
N LEU A 374 13.71 21.01 -7.33
CA LEU A 374 14.59 19.85 -7.44
C LEU A 374 15.71 19.88 -6.39
N SER A 375 16.30 21.05 -6.14
CA SER A 375 17.34 21.20 -5.11
C SER A 375 16.81 20.89 -3.72
N ALA A 376 15.65 21.47 -3.35
CA ALA A 376 14.98 21.19 -2.08
C ALA A 376 14.64 19.70 -1.94
N GLN A 377 14.13 19.08 -3.01
CA GLN A 377 13.78 17.66 -3.04
C GLN A 377 15.00 16.77 -2.79
N LYS A 378 16.10 16.98 -3.52
CA LYS A 378 17.33 16.21 -3.37
C LYS A 378 17.93 16.36 -1.98
N LYS A 379 17.86 17.56 -1.40
CA LYS A 379 18.27 17.82 -0.02
C LYS A 379 17.43 17.00 0.96
N CYS A 380 16.10 17.06 0.85
CA CYS A 380 15.20 16.35 1.75
C CYS A 380 15.33 14.82 1.63
N VAL A 381 15.44 14.28 0.40
CA VAL A 381 15.68 12.84 0.18
C VAL A 381 16.97 12.39 0.87
N SER A 382 18.05 13.17 0.80
CA SER A 382 19.33 12.82 1.45
C SER A 382 19.25 12.72 2.98
N LEU A 383 18.20 13.28 3.59
CA LEU A 383 17.93 13.27 5.02
C LEU A 383 17.02 12.13 5.47
N CYS A 384 16.45 11.36 4.55
CA CYS A 384 15.63 10.18 4.84
C CYS A 384 16.49 8.96 5.23
N ARG A 385 17.23 9.11 6.33
CA ARG A 385 18.10 8.10 6.92
C ARG A 385 18.03 8.19 8.45
N GLU A 386 18.06 7.06 9.13
CA GLU A 386 17.86 7.01 10.59
C GLU A 386 18.94 7.80 11.33
N ASN A 387 20.20 7.71 10.90
CA ASN A 387 21.31 8.41 11.55
C ASN A 387 21.27 9.94 11.40
N ALA A 388 20.38 10.50 10.56
CA ALA A 388 20.13 11.94 10.54
C ALA A 388 19.37 12.41 11.79
N ASN A 389 18.70 11.50 12.50
CA ASN A 389 17.90 11.77 13.69
C ASN A 389 16.87 12.90 13.47
N LEU A 390 16.22 12.88 12.29
CA LEU A 390 15.19 13.84 11.91
C LEU A 390 13.83 13.15 11.80
N SER A 391 12.80 13.87 12.22
CA SER A 391 11.41 13.51 11.96
C SER A 391 10.95 14.02 10.59
N LEU A 392 9.78 13.57 10.12
CA LEU A 392 9.23 14.06 8.87
C LEU A 392 8.85 15.56 8.95
N ASP A 393 8.41 16.03 10.12
CA ASP A 393 8.17 17.47 10.38
C ASP A 393 9.48 18.29 10.32
N ALA A 394 10.58 17.72 10.81
CA ALA A 394 11.89 18.37 10.72
C ALA A 394 12.38 18.46 9.26
N ILE A 395 12.16 17.41 8.47
CA ILE A 395 12.45 17.44 7.02
C ILE A 395 11.56 18.47 6.31
N HIS A 396 10.30 18.63 6.71
CA HIS A 396 9.42 19.67 6.18
C HIS A 396 9.98 21.08 6.43
N SER A 397 10.51 21.31 7.63
CA SER A 397 11.16 22.58 7.97
C SER A 397 12.42 22.85 7.13
N VAL A 398 13.17 21.79 6.78
CA VAL A 398 14.29 21.88 5.83
C VAL A 398 13.79 22.25 4.44
N ALA A 399 12.74 21.58 3.94
CA ALA A 399 12.16 21.89 2.63
C ALA A 399 11.72 23.35 2.53
N GLU A 400 11.00 23.86 3.54
CA GLU A 400 10.62 25.27 3.58
C GLU A 400 11.83 26.20 3.50
N THR A 401 12.90 25.87 4.24
CA THR A 401 14.12 26.69 4.28
C THR A 401 14.82 26.73 2.93
N GLU A 402 14.98 25.57 2.29
CA GLU A 402 15.60 25.45 0.96
C GLU A 402 14.77 26.17 -0.11
N LEU A 403 13.44 25.97 -0.10
CA LEU A 403 12.53 26.65 -1.03
C LEU A 403 12.54 28.17 -0.81
N LYS A 404 12.44 28.66 0.44
CA LYS A 404 12.54 30.09 0.76
C LYS A 404 13.84 30.69 0.24
N SER A 405 14.96 29.99 0.42
CA SER A 405 16.27 30.44 -0.06
C SER A 405 16.34 30.52 -1.58
N GLY A 406 15.93 29.46 -2.28
CA GLY A 406 15.95 29.40 -3.74
C GLY A 406 15.00 30.40 -4.41
N LEU A 407 13.78 30.55 -3.87
CA LEU A 407 12.79 31.50 -4.37
C LEU A 407 13.26 32.96 -4.25
N LYS A 408 13.93 33.33 -3.15
CA LYS A 408 14.54 34.66 -3.01
C LYS A 408 15.59 34.95 -4.09
N GLN A 409 16.39 33.95 -4.45
CA GLN A 409 17.45 34.11 -5.46
C GLN A 409 16.88 34.40 -6.85
N ILE A 410 15.68 33.90 -7.15
CA ILE A 410 14.99 34.14 -8.42
C ILE A 410 13.92 35.24 -8.33
N GLY A 411 13.98 36.08 -7.29
CA GLY A 411 13.22 37.34 -7.22
C GLY A 411 11.84 37.27 -6.58
N PHE A 412 11.50 36.21 -5.84
CA PHE A 412 10.27 36.16 -5.06
C PHE A 412 10.41 36.88 -3.71
N ASP A 413 9.35 37.56 -3.30
CA ASP A 413 9.12 37.92 -1.90
C ASP A 413 8.42 36.77 -1.17
N VAL A 414 9.15 36.07 -0.30
CA VAL A 414 8.67 34.94 0.50
C VAL A 414 8.42 35.31 1.97
N GLY A 415 8.29 36.60 2.28
CA GLY A 415 7.95 37.08 3.62
C GLY A 415 6.50 36.78 4.05
N GLY A 416 6.23 36.84 5.36
CA GLY A 416 4.88 36.68 5.90
C GLY A 416 4.23 35.35 5.52
N ARG A 417 3.00 35.39 4.99
CA ARG A 417 2.22 34.22 4.54
C ARG A 417 2.44 33.86 3.07
N ASN A 418 3.40 34.52 2.40
CA ASN A 418 3.66 34.24 0.98
C ASN A 418 4.22 32.82 0.80
N MET A 419 5.03 32.34 1.75
CA MET A 419 5.51 30.96 1.69
C MET A 419 4.35 29.95 1.78
N ASP A 420 3.41 30.14 2.73
CA ASP A 420 2.25 29.26 2.88
C ASP A 420 1.36 29.26 1.62
N THR A 421 1.41 30.33 0.83
CA THR A 421 0.71 30.41 -0.46
C THR A 421 1.44 29.62 -1.55
N LEU A 422 2.77 29.70 -1.58
CA LEU A 422 3.62 29.06 -2.59
C LEU A 422 3.83 27.57 -2.32
N PHE A 423 3.88 27.15 -1.06
CA PHE A 423 4.04 25.76 -0.62
C PHE A 423 3.00 25.44 0.48
N PRO A 424 1.75 25.15 0.08
CA PRO A 424 0.61 25.05 1.01
C PRO A 424 0.41 23.65 1.63
N HIS A 425 1.34 22.72 1.41
CA HIS A 425 1.21 21.32 1.85
C HIS A 425 2.47 20.83 2.55
N HIS A 426 2.37 19.66 3.17
CA HIS A 426 3.51 19.04 3.85
C HIS A 426 4.53 18.51 2.83
N VAL A 427 5.79 18.33 3.24
CA VAL A 427 6.84 17.76 2.36
C VAL A 427 6.63 16.28 2.04
N GLY A 428 5.68 15.62 2.70
CA GLY A 428 5.45 14.19 2.52
C GLY A 428 4.63 13.56 3.62
N HIS A 429 4.40 12.27 3.47
CA HIS A 429 3.64 11.42 4.39
C HIS A 429 4.21 10.00 4.40
N PHE A 430 3.78 9.17 5.35
CA PHE A 430 4.06 7.74 5.29
C PHE A 430 3.29 7.10 4.12
N VAL A 431 3.89 6.09 3.49
CA VAL A 431 3.33 5.37 2.33
C VAL A 431 3.55 3.87 2.46
N GLY A 432 2.63 3.05 1.96
CA GLY A 432 2.69 1.59 2.10
C GLY A 432 1.53 0.87 1.42
N LEU A 433 0.63 0.27 2.21
CA LEU A 433 -0.61 -0.33 1.69
C LEU A 433 -1.64 0.74 1.28
N ASP A 434 -1.53 1.93 1.86
CA ASP A 434 -2.24 3.14 1.46
C ASP A 434 -1.24 4.20 0.97
N VAL A 435 -1.76 5.18 0.23
CA VAL A 435 -1.00 6.36 -0.21
C VAL A 435 -0.61 7.21 0.99
N HIS A 436 -1.62 7.71 1.73
CA HIS A 436 -1.44 8.34 3.03
C HIS A 436 -1.53 7.27 4.13
N ASP A 437 -0.49 6.47 4.26
CA ASP A 437 -0.42 5.33 5.17
C ASP A 437 -0.29 5.76 6.64
N CYS A 438 -0.71 4.87 7.56
CA CYS A 438 -0.42 4.97 8.99
C CYS A 438 -0.75 6.34 9.62
N HIS A 439 -1.89 6.94 9.28
CA HIS A 439 -2.26 8.31 9.64
C HIS A 439 -2.28 8.63 11.15
N SER A 440 -2.39 7.62 12.03
CA SER A 440 -2.30 7.82 13.48
C SER A 440 -0.86 7.84 14.01
N PHE A 441 0.14 7.58 13.16
CA PHE A 441 1.55 7.65 13.52
C PHE A 441 2.05 9.09 13.40
N SER A 442 2.68 9.59 14.46
CA SER A 442 3.14 10.97 14.52
C SER A 442 4.31 11.23 13.57
N ARG A 443 4.20 12.29 12.75
CA ARG A 443 5.26 12.81 11.88
C ARG A 443 6.39 13.51 12.65
N SER A 444 6.20 13.76 13.94
CA SER A 444 7.18 14.40 14.83
C SER A 444 8.15 13.40 15.45
N LYS A 445 7.90 12.08 15.32
CA LYS A 445 8.85 11.04 15.72
C LYS A 445 10.00 10.95 14.71
N GLY A 446 11.21 10.71 15.20
CA GLY A 446 12.38 10.48 14.36
C GLY A 446 12.15 9.31 13.41
N LEU A 447 12.61 9.46 12.16
CA LEU A 447 12.53 8.40 11.18
C LEU A 447 13.48 7.26 11.55
N VAL A 448 13.01 6.02 11.39
CA VAL A 448 13.80 4.79 11.64
C VAL A 448 13.88 3.94 10.38
N GLU A 449 14.91 3.10 10.29
CA GLU A 449 15.11 2.19 9.17
C GLU A 449 13.85 1.35 8.88
N GLY A 450 13.55 1.18 7.60
CA GLY A 450 12.39 0.42 7.11
C GLY A 450 11.09 1.22 7.05
N GLN A 451 11.02 2.45 7.61
CA GLN A 451 9.88 3.33 7.32
C GLN A 451 9.90 3.77 5.86
N CYS A 452 8.73 3.90 5.25
CA CYS A 452 8.58 4.44 3.90
C CYS A 452 7.79 5.74 3.92
N VAL A 453 8.33 6.78 3.29
CA VAL A 453 7.75 8.13 3.22
C VAL A 453 7.84 8.70 1.81
N THR A 454 6.97 9.65 1.47
CA THR A 454 7.15 10.51 0.29
C THR A 454 8.03 11.72 0.63
N VAL A 455 8.70 12.25 -0.40
CA VAL A 455 9.40 13.54 -0.34
C VAL A 455 9.02 14.34 -1.58
N GLU A 456 8.10 15.29 -1.39
CA GLU A 456 7.30 15.92 -2.43
C GLU A 456 7.23 17.45 -2.32
N PRO A 457 8.35 18.20 -2.17
CA PRO A 457 8.27 19.66 -2.18
C PRO A 457 7.64 20.16 -3.49
N GLY A 458 6.84 21.21 -3.39
CA GLY A 458 6.19 21.85 -4.52
C GLY A 458 6.14 23.36 -4.38
N VAL A 459 6.12 24.06 -5.51
CA VAL A 459 5.87 25.50 -5.59
C VAL A 459 4.75 25.75 -6.59
N TYR A 460 3.72 26.45 -6.14
CA TYR A 460 2.54 26.82 -6.93
C TYR A 460 2.42 28.32 -6.93
N VAL A 461 2.54 28.94 -8.10
CA VAL A 461 2.56 30.40 -8.23
C VAL A 461 1.19 30.85 -8.76
N PRO A 462 0.33 31.46 -7.91
CA PRO A 462 -0.92 32.03 -8.36
C PRO A 462 -0.74 33.01 -9.53
N ASN A 463 -1.72 33.07 -10.42
CA ASN A 463 -1.69 34.03 -11.53
C ASN A 463 -2.20 35.41 -11.10
N ASP A 464 -1.40 36.12 -10.30
CA ASP A 464 -1.69 37.50 -9.89
C ASP A 464 -0.41 38.34 -9.72
N ASP A 465 -0.59 39.65 -9.52
CA ASP A 465 0.50 40.63 -9.57
C ASP A 465 1.49 40.58 -8.39
N ARG A 466 1.25 39.74 -7.38
CA ARG A 466 2.17 39.57 -6.24
C ARG A 466 3.47 38.87 -6.64
N TRP A 467 3.46 38.12 -7.74
CA TRP A 467 4.55 37.24 -8.14
C TRP A 467 5.27 37.75 -9.39
N PRO A 468 6.56 37.40 -9.59
CA PRO A 468 7.27 37.79 -10.79
C PRO A 468 6.56 37.26 -12.03
N VAL A 469 6.37 38.13 -13.03
CA VAL A 469 5.48 37.88 -14.18
C VAL A 469 5.75 36.59 -14.94
N HIS A 470 7.02 36.19 -15.03
CA HIS A 470 7.45 35.00 -15.76
C HIS A 470 7.20 33.69 -15.01
N PHE A 471 6.79 33.74 -13.73
CA PHE A 471 6.45 32.54 -12.94
C PHE A 471 4.95 32.32 -12.73
N ARG A 472 4.12 33.32 -13.01
CA ARG A 472 2.68 33.30 -12.73
C ARG A 472 1.99 32.13 -13.43
N GLY A 473 1.14 31.42 -12.69
CA GLY A 473 0.40 30.27 -13.21
C GLY A 473 1.21 28.97 -13.30
N MET A 474 2.47 28.93 -12.85
CA MET A 474 3.25 27.70 -12.81
C MET A 474 3.09 26.95 -11.49
N GLY A 475 2.76 25.66 -11.59
CA GLY A 475 2.86 24.70 -10.50
C GLY A 475 3.91 23.64 -10.82
N ILE A 476 4.84 23.40 -9.88
CA ILE A 476 5.87 22.37 -9.98
C ILE A 476 5.88 21.58 -8.68
N ARG A 477 5.80 20.26 -8.77
CA ARG A 477 6.07 19.34 -7.66
C ARG A 477 6.95 18.20 -8.17
N ILE A 478 7.91 17.79 -7.34
CA ILE A 478 8.80 16.68 -7.64
C ILE A 478 8.79 15.77 -6.44
N GLU A 479 8.40 14.52 -6.65
CA GLU A 479 8.15 13.59 -5.56
C GLU A 479 8.75 12.22 -5.79
N ASP A 480 9.35 11.67 -4.75
CA ASP A 480 9.76 10.27 -4.72
C ASP A 480 9.26 9.59 -3.46
N SER A 481 8.89 8.31 -3.60
CA SER A 481 8.71 7.40 -2.48
C SER A 481 10.06 6.86 -2.02
N ILE A 482 10.35 6.96 -0.73
CA ILE A 482 11.65 6.65 -0.11
C ILE A 482 11.46 5.64 1.01
N CYS A 483 12.25 4.56 1.00
CA CYS A 483 12.46 3.74 2.19
C CYS A 483 13.67 4.30 2.95
N VAL A 484 13.46 4.61 4.23
CA VAL A 484 14.50 5.07 5.16
C VAL A 484 15.48 3.92 5.39
N GLY A 485 16.76 4.16 5.12
CA GLY A 485 17.85 3.26 5.53
C GLY A 485 18.60 3.80 6.74
N GLU A 486 19.53 3.02 7.30
CA GLU A 486 20.35 3.48 8.42
C GLU A 486 21.25 4.68 8.04
N GLU A 487 22.08 4.52 7.00
CA GLU A 487 23.03 5.53 6.54
C GLU A 487 22.62 6.25 5.25
N HIS A 488 21.81 5.59 4.41
CA HIS A 488 21.45 6.06 3.08
C HIS A 488 19.96 5.80 2.78
N PRO A 489 19.26 6.75 2.15
CA PRO A 489 17.89 6.54 1.67
C PRO A 489 17.86 5.55 0.50
N ILE A 490 16.78 4.77 0.40
CA ILE A 490 16.48 3.92 -0.75
C ILE A 490 15.33 4.56 -1.53
N VAL A 491 15.64 5.16 -2.68
CA VAL A 491 14.63 5.76 -3.57
C VAL A 491 13.88 4.65 -4.31
N LEU A 492 12.60 4.46 -4.01
CA LEU A 492 11.77 3.38 -4.56
C LEU A 492 11.35 3.66 -6.01
N SER A 493 11.27 4.94 -6.37
CA SER A 493 10.89 5.49 -7.68
C SER A 493 12.06 5.96 -8.54
N ALA A 494 13.28 5.46 -8.28
CA ALA A 494 14.52 5.98 -8.88
C ALA A 494 14.56 5.97 -10.42
N GLU A 495 13.77 5.13 -11.08
CA GLU A 495 13.66 5.12 -12.54
C GLU A 495 13.02 6.38 -13.12
N ALA A 496 12.13 7.07 -12.39
CA ALA A 496 11.45 8.26 -12.88
C ALA A 496 12.44 9.43 -12.99
N ALA A 497 12.81 9.82 -14.21
CA ALA A 497 13.75 10.91 -14.46
C ALA A 497 13.28 12.23 -13.84
N LYS A 498 14.21 12.99 -13.27
CA LYS A 498 13.94 14.30 -12.64
C LYS A 498 15.06 15.32 -12.78
N GLU A 499 16.24 14.93 -13.23
CA GLU A 499 17.25 15.94 -13.58
C GLU A 499 16.84 16.57 -14.91
N ILE A 500 17.03 17.89 -15.04
CA ILE A 500 16.55 18.63 -16.22
C ILE A 500 17.12 18.04 -17.52
N VAL A 501 18.40 17.67 -17.51
CA VAL A 501 19.06 17.05 -18.66
C VAL A 501 18.41 15.72 -19.05
N ASP A 502 17.97 14.91 -18.08
CA ASP A 502 17.35 13.62 -18.33
C ASP A 502 15.91 13.79 -18.85
N VAL A 503 15.16 14.73 -18.27
CA VAL A 503 13.80 15.08 -18.71
C VAL A 503 13.83 15.62 -20.13
N GLU A 504 14.75 16.53 -20.45
CA GLU A 504 14.90 17.08 -21.79
C GLU A 504 15.38 16.02 -22.79
N ALA A 505 16.27 15.10 -22.40
CA ALA A 505 16.70 13.99 -23.24
C ALA A 505 15.54 13.04 -23.60
N LEU A 506 14.66 12.73 -22.64
CA LEU A 506 13.45 11.95 -22.91
C LEU A 506 12.48 12.70 -23.82
N GLY A 507 12.38 14.02 -23.66
CA GLY A 507 11.54 14.88 -24.49
C GLY A 507 12.07 15.16 -25.90
N GLU A 508 13.25 14.65 -26.30
CA GLU A 508 13.83 14.89 -27.63
C GLU A 508 12.92 14.43 -28.77
N SER A 509 12.21 13.31 -28.58
CA SER A 509 11.30 12.73 -29.58
C SER A 509 10.09 13.61 -29.92
N ILE A 510 9.73 14.55 -29.04
CA ILE A 510 8.52 15.38 -29.18
C ILE A 510 8.82 16.84 -29.54
N ARG A 511 10.12 17.20 -29.65
CA ARG A 511 10.52 18.55 -30.04
C ARG A 511 10.10 18.84 -31.48
N PRO A 512 9.67 20.08 -31.81
CA PRO A 512 9.47 20.48 -33.20
C PRO A 512 10.79 20.33 -33.96
N VAL A 513 10.72 19.75 -35.17
CA VAL A 513 11.86 19.66 -36.11
C VAL A 513 12.28 21.03 -36.59
#